data_AF-A0A511R3Q9-F1
#
_entry.id   AF-A0A511R3Q9-F1
#
_cell.length_a   1.000
_cell.length_b   1.000
_cell.length_c   1.000
_cell.angle_alpha   90.00
_cell.angle_beta   90.00
_cell.angle_gamma   90.00
#
_symmetry.space_group_name_H-M   'P 1'
#
loop_
_entity.id
_entity.type
_entity.pdbx_description
1 polymer ?
#
loop_
_entity_poly.entity_id
_entity_poly.type
_entity_poly.pdbx_seq_one_letter_code
_entity_poly.pdbx_strand_id
1 'polypeptide(L)'
;MDNLTAQVQTYLQIYDPLGMGELAPLEELYGPVVSEIVEKLRTVQSSEEAALAIHRVLYLTYGNQAGPVRNYAELGRDLFKLVRQGA
;
A
#
# COMPACT_ATOMS: atom_id res chain seq x y z
N MET A 1 -14.78 -9.21 8.00
CA MET A 1 -13.54 -8.41 7.81
C MET A 1 -13.17 -8.55 6.35
N ASP A 2 -13.14 -7.43 5.63
CA ASP A 2 -13.13 -7.39 4.16
C ASP A 2 -11.93 -8.16 3.58
N ASN A 3 -12.20 -9.12 2.70
CA ASN A 3 -11.19 -9.90 1.97
C ASN A 3 -10.12 -8.98 1.33
N LEU A 4 -10.56 -7.81 0.83
CA LEU A 4 -9.69 -6.81 0.23
C LEU A 4 -8.67 -6.22 1.20
N THR A 5 -9.04 -5.96 2.46
CA THR A 5 -8.12 -5.42 3.48
C THR A 5 -6.99 -6.41 3.76
N ALA A 6 -7.32 -7.70 3.92
CA ALA A 6 -6.33 -8.75 4.14
C ALA A 6 -5.41 -8.93 2.92
N GLN A 7 -5.96 -8.86 1.71
CA GLN A 7 -5.17 -8.93 0.48
C GLN A 7 -4.22 -7.72 0.34
N VAL A 8 -4.70 -6.49 0.55
CA VAL A 8 -3.85 -5.29 0.50
C VAL A 8 -2.73 -5.37 1.54
N GLN A 9 -3.03 -5.80 2.76
CA GLN A 9 -2.01 -6.04 3.80
C GLN A 9 -0.96 -7.05 3.32
N THR A 10 -1.39 -8.16 2.75
CA THR A 10 -0.48 -9.20 2.22
C THR A 10 0.45 -8.63 1.14
N TYR A 11 -0.07 -7.82 0.22
CA TYR A 11 0.75 -7.16 -0.81
C TYR A 11 1.77 -6.19 -0.19
N LEU A 12 1.40 -5.40 0.82
CA LEU A 12 2.35 -4.52 1.51
C LEU A 12 3.46 -5.32 2.20
N GLN A 13 3.13 -6.46 2.81
CA GLN A 13 4.10 -7.35 3.44
C GLN A 13 5.04 -8.02 2.42
N ILE A 14 4.52 -8.42 1.25
CA ILE A 14 5.33 -9.03 0.18
C ILE A 14 6.32 -8.02 -0.42
N TYR A 15 5.86 -6.80 -0.71
CA TYR A 15 6.70 -5.78 -1.35
C TYR A 15 7.63 -5.09 -0.36
N ASP A 16 7.27 -5.08 0.93
CA ASP A 16 7.95 -4.35 2.00
C ASP A 16 8.48 -2.98 1.55
N PRO A 17 7.61 -2.04 1.12
CA PRO A 17 8.04 -0.76 0.54
C PRO A 17 8.88 0.11 1.49
N LEU A 18 8.82 -0.14 2.80
CA LEU A 18 9.65 0.53 3.80
C LEU A 18 11.02 -0.15 3.99
N GLY A 19 11.19 -1.40 3.55
CA GLY A 19 12.41 -2.19 3.78
C GLY A 19 12.70 -2.42 5.26
N MET A 20 11.66 -2.52 6.09
CA MET A 20 11.76 -2.57 7.55
C MET A 20 11.39 -3.93 8.15
N GLY A 21 11.21 -4.97 7.34
CA GLY A 21 10.85 -6.31 7.84
C GLY A 21 11.81 -6.91 8.86
N GLU A 22 13.07 -6.48 8.86
CA GLU A 22 14.09 -6.88 9.84
C GLU A 22 14.02 -6.11 11.17
N LEU A 23 13.28 -4.99 11.21
CA LEU A 23 13.22 -4.08 12.37
C LEU A 23 11.92 -4.24 13.17
N ALA A 24 10.84 -4.66 12.52
CA ALA A 24 9.55 -4.90 13.17
C ALA A 24 8.71 -5.89 12.35
N PRO A 25 7.75 -6.60 12.98
CA PRO A 25 6.82 -7.46 12.26
C PRO A 25 6.06 -6.67 11.18
N LEU A 26 6.07 -7.17 9.94
CA LEU A 26 5.43 -6.49 8.80
C LEU A 26 3.92 -6.28 9.00
N GLU A 27 3.26 -7.15 9.77
CA GLU A 27 1.87 -6.97 10.19
C GLU A 27 1.66 -5.73 11.04
N GLU A 28 2.56 -5.46 11.99
CA GLU A 28 2.50 -4.25 12.84
C GLU A 28 2.90 -2.99 12.06
N LEU A 29 3.83 -3.12 11.11
CA LEU A 29 4.24 -2.03 10.22
C LEU A 29 3.12 -1.60 9.27
N TYR A 30 2.39 -2.54 8.68
CA TYR A 30 1.41 -2.19 7.64
C TYR A 30 -0.02 -2.15 8.14
N GLY A 31 -0.37 -2.90 9.19
CA GLY A 31 -1.72 -2.94 9.78
C GLY A 31 -2.37 -1.56 9.98
N PRO A 32 -1.68 -0.57 10.57
CA PRO A 32 -2.25 0.76 10.84
C PRO A 32 -2.62 1.57 9.59
N VAL A 33 -2.02 1.29 8.43
CA VAL A 33 -2.20 2.08 7.19
C VAL A 33 -3.09 1.41 6.16
N VAL A 34 -3.38 0.11 6.31
CA VAL A 34 -4.10 -0.68 5.30
C VAL A 34 -5.51 -0.15 5.05
N SER A 35 -6.25 0.22 6.10
CA SER A 35 -7.62 0.73 5.93
C SER A 35 -7.65 2.02 5.11
N GLU A 36 -6.75 2.96 5.40
CA GLU A 36 -6.64 4.21 4.64
C GLU A 36 -6.22 3.94 3.19
N ILE A 37 -5.25 3.06 2.97
CA ILE A 37 -4.82 2.68 1.62
C ILE A 37 -6.00 2.11 0.81
N VAL A 38 -6.78 1.19 1.40
CA VAL A 38 -7.97 0.62 0.75
C VAL A 38 -8.98 1.72 0.38
N GLU A 39 -9.25 2.65 1.28
CA GLU A 39 -10.16 3.77 1.01
C GLU A 39 -9.68 4.65 -0.15
N LYS A 40 -8.38 5.00 -0.19
CA LYS A 40 -7.81 5.77 -1.30
C LYS A 40 -7.90 5.00 -2.61
N LEU A 41 -7.53 3.72 -2.61
CA LEU A 41 -7.52 2.89 -3.82
C LEU A 41 -8.91 2.69 -4.44
N ARG A 42 -9.99 2.83 -3.67
CA ARG A 42 -11.37 2.81 -4.22
C ARG A 42 -11.72 4.05 -5.05
N THR A 43 -10.96 5.14 -4.89
CA THR A 43 -11.28 6.44 -5.52
C THR A 43 -10.38 6.78 -6.73
N VAL A 44 -9.19 6.18 -6.80
CA VAL A 44 -8.23 6.42 -7.88
C VAL A 44 -8.70 5.82 -9.21
N GLN A 45 -8.31 6.47 -10.31
CA GLN A 45 -8.72 6.10 -11.67
C GLN A 45 -7.60 5.44 -12.48
N SER A 46 -6.37 5.39 -11.95
CA SER A 46 -5.21 4.82 -12.62
C SER A 46 -4.24 4.13 -11.64
N SER A 47 -3.36 3.29 -12.19
CA SER A 47 -2.27 2.66 -11.43
C SER A 47 -1.26 3.66 -10.89
N GLU A 48 -1.06 4.77 -11.60
CA GLU A 48 -0.16 5.86 -11.24
C GLU A 48 -0.70 6.63 -10.04
N GLU A 49 -2.01 6.92 -10.04
CA GLU A 49 -2.70 7.50 -8.90
C GLU A 49 -2.70 6.54 -7.70
N ALA A 50 -2.85 5.23 -7.92
CA ALA A 50 -2.72 4.22 -6.88
C ALA A 50 -1.33 4.24 -6.22
N ALA A 51 -0.26 4.25 -7.02
CA ALA A 51 1.11 4.34 -6.53
C ALA A 51 1.34 5.62 -5.70
N LEU A 52 0.85 6.76 -6.19
CA LEU A 52 0.94 8.04 -5.48
C LEU A 52 0.15 8.02 -4.17
N ALA A 53 -1.05 7.44 -4.17
CA ALA A 53 -1.89 7.34 -2.98
C ALA A 53 -1.23 6.48 -1.89
N ILE A 54 -0.69 5.31 -2.26
CA ILE A 54 0.02 4.42 -1.33
C ILE A 54 1.26 5.14 -0.77
N HIS A 55 2.08 5.73 -1.63
CA HIS A 55 3.26 6.50 -1.21
C HIS A 55 2.89 7.61 -0.24
N ARG A 56 1.82 8.36 -0.52
CA ARG A 56 1.38 9.46 0.34
C ARG A 56 0.98 8.98 1.73
N VAL A 57 0.24 7.88 1.84
CA VAL A 57 -0.12 7.31 3.15
C VAL A 57 1.14 6.92 3.90
N LEU A 58 2.04 6.13 3.28
CA LEU A 58 3.27 5.70 3.94
C LEU A 58 4.20 6.87 4.30
N TYR A 59 4.29 7.89 3.45
CA TYR A 59 5.12 9.07 3.73
C TYR A 59 4.55 9.90 4.88
N LEU A 60 3.23 10.02 5.00
CA LEU A 60 2.61 10.73 6.12
C LEU A 60 2.77 9.98 7.45
N THR A 61 2.80 8.64 7.42
CA THR A 61 2.98 7.81 8.62
C THR A 61 4.44 7.64 9.02
N TYR A 62 5.34 7.41 8.05
CA TYR A 62 6.73 6.99 8.27
C TYR A 62 7.79 7.99 7.78
N GLY A 63 7.37 9.10 7.18
CA GLY A 63 8.26 10.14 6.67
C GLY A 63 9.17 9.64 5.55
N ASN A 64 10.44 10.02 5.62
CA ASN A 64 11.45 9.71 4.59
C ASN A 64 11.69 8.20 4.38
N GLN A 65 11.25 7.37 5.32
CA GLN A 65 11.34 5.92 5.23
C GLN A 65 10.47 5.34 4.11
N ALA A 66 9.41 6.06 3.71
CA ALA A 66 8.64 5.71 2.53
C ALA A 66 9.43 5.81 1.21
N GLY A 67 10.59 6.46 1.22
CA GLY A 67 11.42 6.61 0.03
C GLY A 67 10.73 7.37 -1.12
N PRO A 68 11.27 7.27 -2.34
CA PRO A 68 10.74 7.99 -3.49
C PRO A 68 9.52 7.29 -4.10
N VAL A 69 8.53 8.07 -4.53
CA VAL A 69 7.26 7.58 -5.15
C VAL A 69 7.46 6.63 -6.34
N ARG A 70 8.56 6.75 -7.08
CA ARG A 70 8.88 5.86 -8.21
C ARG A 70 9.01 4.38 -7.83
N ASN A 71 9.31 4.09 -6.57
CA ASN A 71 9.43 2.71 -6.05
C ASN A 71 8.07 2.02 -5.92
N TYR A 72 6.97 2.77 -6.04
CA TYR A 72 5.61 2.27 -5.83
C TYR A 72 4.90 1.89 -7.13
N ALA A 73 5.56 2.01 -8.28
CA ALA A 73 4.92 1.80 -9.59
C ALA A 73 4.36 0.38 -9.75
N GLU A 74 5.10 -0.65 -9.31
CA GLU A 74 4.67 -2.04 -9.37
C GLU A 74 3.56 -2.32 -8.36
N LEU A 75 3.78 -1.94 -7.09
CA LEU A 75 2.79 -2.09 -6.02
C LEU A 75 1.46 -1.40 -6.36
N GLY A 76 1.51 -0.17 -6.87
CA GLY A 76 0.35 0.60 -7.29
C GLY A 76 -0.39 -0.05 -8.45
N ARG A 77 0.33 -0.60 -9.44
CA ARG A 77 -0.29 -1.36 -10.54
C ARG A 77 -1.03 -2.59 -10.05
N ASP A 78 -0.42 -3.38 -9.17
CA ASP A 78 -1.00 -4.65 -8.75
C ASP A 78 -2.15 -4.44 -7.77
N LEU A 79 -2.04 -3.49 -6.84
CA LEU A 79 -3.13 -3.11 -5.95
C LEU A 79 -4.30 -2.45 -6.69
N PHE A 80 -4.03 -1.66 -7.74
CA PHE A 80 -5.08 -1.11 -8.60
C PHE A 80 -5.85 -2.24 -9.30
N LYS A 81 -5.16 -3.22 -9.90
CA LYS A 81 -5.82 -4.38 -10.51
C LYS A 81 -6.64 -5.17 -9.49
N LEU A 82 -6.09 -5.43 -8.31
CA LEU A 82 -6.75 -6.16 -7.23
C LEU A 82 -8.09 -5.49 -6.85
N VAL A 83 -8.07 -4.18 -6.60
CA VAL A 83 -9.28 -3.42 -6.22
C VAL A 83 -10.31 -3.40 -7.35
N ARG A 84 -9.88 -3.34 -8.62
CA ARG A 84 -10.78 -3.36 -9.78
C ARG A 84 -11.34 -4.74 -10.13
N GLN A 85 -10.68 -5.81 -9.71
CA GLN A 85 -11.16 -7.19 -9.88
C GLN A 85 -12.08 -7.64 -8.73
N GLY A 86 -11.92 -7.03 -7.55
CA GLY A 86 -12.74 -7.28 -6.37
C GLY A 86 -13.93 -6.32 -6.18
N ALA A 87 -14.06 -5.28 -7.00
CA ALA A 87 -15.17 -4.33 -7.04
C ALA A 87 -16.18 -4.70 -8.15
#